data_AF-A0A3T1AM03-F1
#
_entry.id   AF-A0A3T1AM03-F1
#
_cell.length_a   1.000
_cell.length_b   1.000
_cell.length_c   1.000
_cell.angle_alpha   90.00
_cell.angle_beta   90.00
_cell.angle_gamma   90.00
#
_symmetry.space_group_name_H-M   'P 1'
#
loop_
_entity.id
_entity.type
_entity.pdbx_description
1 polymer ?
#
loop_
_entity_poly.entity_id
_entity_poly.type
_entity_poly.pdbx_seq_one_letter_code
_entity_poly.pdbx_strand_id
1 'polypeptide(L)'
;MSAQPLPAVPEPEGSADDKTSLAELQGVAHDLSKVSPDPQAAAMRLLDARSPESGRLRLVGRARKVSVSMPEDLTAAVQQRVGRGDFSQYVTEAVARQLELDLLGELATLLESEHGPVSEEALNEARNSWPDAR
;
A
#
# COMPACT_ATOMS: atom_id res chain seq x y z
N MET A 1 -22.15 -16.74 -49.17
CA MET A 1 -21.21 -16.81 -48.04
C MET A 1 -21.31 -15.49 -47.29
N SER A 2 -22.15 -15.43 -46.26
CA SER A 2 -22.40 -14.21 -45.49
C SER A 2 -21.54 -14.23 -44.23
N ALA A 3 -20.71 -13.20 -44.06
CA ALA A 3 -19.92 -13.02 -42.85
C ALA A 3 -20.80 -12.47 -41.72
N GLN A 4 -20.76 -13.11 -40.54
CA GLN A 4 -21.31 -12.55 -39.31
C GLN A 4 -20.39 -11.44 -38.79
N PRO A 5 -20.91 -10.34 -38.21
CA PRO A 5 -20.09 -9.37 -37.50
C PRO A 5 -19.71 -9.90 -36.11
N LEU A 6 -18.48 -9.62 -35.66
CA LEU A 6 -18.02 -9.88 -34.29
C LEU A 6 -18.82 -9.05 -33.27
N PRO A 7 -19.07 -9.57 -32.05
CA PRO A 7 -19.57 -8.76 -30.95
C PRO A 7 -18.51 -7.72 -30.53
N ALA A 8 -18.96 -6.50 -30.25
CA ALA A 8 -18.12 -5.43 -29.73
C ALA A 8 -17.55 -5.82 -28.36
N VAL A 9 -16.24 -5.62 -28.21
CA VAL A 9 -15.55 -5.67 -26.90
C VAL A 9 -16.04 -4.47 -26.09
N PRO A 10 -16.54 -4.65 -24.85
CA PRO A 10 -16.81 -3.51 -24.00
C PRO A 10 -15.48 -2.85 -23.62
N GLU A 11 -15.37 -1.56 -23.93
CA GLU A 11 -14.33 -0.66 -23.43
C GLU A 11 -14.23 -0.76 -21.89
N PRO A 12 -13.04 -0.63 -21.28
CA PRO A 12 -12.92 -0.59 -19.84
C PRO A 12 -13.55 0.71 -19.33
N GLU A 13 -14.78 0.62 -18.83
CA GLU A 13 -15.39 1.71 -18.08
C GLU A 13 -14.53 1.97 -16.84
N GLY A 14 -13.85 3.12 -16.85
CA GLY A 14 -13.19 3.66 -15.67
C GLY A 14 -14.23 3.81 -14.57
N SER A 15 -14.08 3.01 -13.51
CA SER A 15 -14.94 3.03 -12.33
C SER A 15 -14.98 4.46 -11.76
N ALA A 16 -16.20 4.99 -11.69
CA ALA A 16 -16.50 6.27 -11.06
C ALA A 16 -16.37 6.25 -9.52
N ASP A 17 -15.90 5.14 -8.92
CA ASP A 17 -15.73 5.01 -7.47
C ASP A 17 -14.47 5.74 -6.95
N ASP A 18 -13.52 6.08 -7.81
CA ASP A 18 -12.24 6.66 -7.39
C ASP A 18 -12.35 8.14 -6.97
N LYS A 19 -13.26 8.89 -7.59
CA LYS A 19 -13.56 10.29 -7.22
C LYS A 19 -14.39 10.39 -5.94
N THR A 20 -15.20 9.36 -5.67
CA THR A 20 -16.02 9.28 -4.46
C THR A 20 -15.12 9.11 -3.23
N SER A 21 -14.02 8.37 -3.36
CA SER A 21 -13.05 8.15 -2.28
C SER A 21 -12.32 9.44 -1.85
N LEU A 22 -11.85 10.26 -2.79
CA LEU A 22 -11.12 11.50 -2.43
C LEU A 22 -12.03 12.55 -1.77
N ALA A 23 -13.27 12.69 -2.23
CA ALA A 23 -14.24 13.62 -1.66
C ALA A 23 -14.67 13.21 -0.24
N GLU A 24 -14.85 11.90 -0.01
CA GLU A 24 -15.14 11.36 1.32
C GLU A 24 -13.96 11.55 2.27
N LEU A 25 -12.72 11.30 1.81
CA LEU A 25 -11.52 11.53 2.60
C LEU A 25 -11.29 13.01 2.92
N GLN A 26 -11.58 13.92 1.97
CA GLN A 26 -11.56 15.37 2.21
C GLN A 26 -12.62 15.79 3.24
N GLY A 27 -13.82 15.19 3.19
CA GLY A 27 -14.87 15.42 4.18
C GLY A 27 -14.45 15.01 5.59
N VAL A 28 -13.85 13.82 5.72
CA VAL A 28 -13.32 13.31 7.00
C VAL A 28 -12.19 14.19 7.53
N ALA A 29 -11.26 14.64 6.66
CA ALA A 29 -10.18 15.54 7.03
C ALA A 29 -10.71 16.93 7.46
N HIS A 30 -11.72 17.44 6.76
CA HIS A 30 -12.38 18.71 7.11
C HIS A 30 -13.12 18.62 8.44
N ASP A 31 -13.81 17.50 8.74
CA ASP A 31 -14.48 17.30 10.01
C ASP A 31 -13.48 17.13 11.18
N LEU A 32 -12.33 16.49 10.94
CA LEU A 32 -11.22 16.45 11.89
C LEU A 32 -10.65 17.85 12.21
N SER A 33 -10.63 18.76 11.22
CA SER A 33 -10.21 20.16 11.42
C SER A 33 -11.17 20.99 12.28
N LYS A 34 -12.44 20.57 12.40
CA LYS A 34 -13.43 21.19 13.28
C LYS A 34 -13.27 20.76 14.73
N VAL A 35 -12.74 19.55 14.96
CA VAL A 35 -12.68 18.90 16.27
C VAL A 35 -11.37 19.20 17.01
N SER A 36 -10.30 19.55 16.31
CA SER A 36 -9.01 19.92 16.90
C SER A 36 -8.51 21.25 16.34
N PRO A 37 -8.01 22.18 17.18
CA PRO A 37 -7.33 23.39 16.71
C PRO A 37 -6.03 23.07 15.94
N ASP A 38 -5.55 21.83 16.04
CA ASP A 38 -4.43 21.30 15.26
C ASP A 38 -4.81 19.90 14.73
N PRO A 39 -5.38 19.81 13.51
CA PRO A 39 -5.78 18.54 12.90
C PRO A 39 -4.59 17.65 12.56
N GLN A 40 -3.42 18.23 12.28
CA GLN A 40 -2.21 17.47 11.99
C GLN A 40 -1.71 16.76 13.24
N ALA A 41 -1.66 17.45 14.38
CA ALA A 41 -1.30 16.82 15.65
C ALA A 41 -2.35 15.79 16.12
N ALA A 42 -3.64 15.98 15.79
CA ALA A 42 -4.67 14.98 16.09
C ALA A 42 -4.53 13.72 15.22
N ALA A 43 -4.28 13.90 13.92
CA ALA A 43 -3.99 12.80 13.00
C ALA A 43 -2.72 12.05 13.40
N MET A 44 -1.65 12.76 13.78
CA MET A 44 -0.40 12.14 14.24
C MET A 44 -0.62 11.29 15.50
N ARG A 45 -1.42 11.76 16.47
CA ARG A 45 -1.79 10.97 17.66
C ARG A 45 -2.62 9.74 17.34
N LEU A 46 -3.50 9.81 16.34
CA LEU A 46 -4.27 8.66 15.89
C LEU A 46 -3.38 7.65 15.16
N LEU A 47 -2.40 8.12 14.39
CA LEU A 47 -1.39 7.29 13.73
C LEU A 47 -0.41 6.67 14.74
N ASP A 48 0.00 7.39 15.78
CA ASP A 48 0.81 6.88 16.90
C ASP A 48 0.05 5.88 17.77
N ALA A 49 -1.26 6.11 17.98
CA ALA A 49 -2.13 5.17 18.69
C ALA A 49 -2.40 3.89 17.89
N ARG A 50 -2.21 3.92 16.57
CA ARG A 50 -2.12 2.70 15.76
C ARG A 50 -0.76 2.08 16.02
N SER A 51 -0.75 1.06 16.90
CA SER A 51 0.38 0.16 17.12
C SER A 51 1.13 -0.12 15.81
N PRO A 52 2.48 -0.18 15.77
CA PRO A 52 3.29 -0.34 14.55
C PRO A 52 2.94 -1.58 13.72
N GLU A 53 2.11 -2.48 14.24
CA GLU A 53 1.52 -3.59 13.50
C GLU A 53 0.36 -3.19 12.57
N SER A 54 -0.15 -1.97 12.66
CA SER A 54 -1.35 -1.50 11.95
C SER A 54 -1.11 -1.14 10.48
N GLY A 55 0.15 -0.98 10.07
CA GLY A 55 0.55 -0.77 8.67
C GLY A 55 0.78 -2.08 7.91
N ARG A 56 1.05 -3.18 8.62
CA ARG A 56 1.13 -4.48 7.97
C ARG A 56 -0.26 -4.86 7.49
N LEU A 57 -0.40 -5.17 6.21
CA LEU A 57 -1.58 -5.84 5.67
C LEU A 57 -1.92 -7.01 6.59
N ARG A 58 -2.89 -6.82 7.48
CA ARG A 58 -3.43 -7.89 8.31
C ARG A 58 -4.23 -8.73 7.35
N LEU A 59 -3.59 -9.75 6.81
CA LEU A 59 -4.22 -10.80 6.01
C LEU A 59 -5.13 -11.60 6.96
N VAL A 60 -6.30 -11.04 7.27
CA VAL A 60 -7.31 -11.65 8.13
C VAL A 60 -8.02 -12.71 7.28
N GLY A 61 -7.52 -13.94 7.34
CA GLY A 61 -8.10 -15.04 6.58
C GLY A 61 -7.44 -16.38 6.90
N ARG A 62 -8.17 -17.46 6.64
CA ARG A 62 -7.62 -18.82 6.73
C ARG A 62 -6.48 -18.98 5.71
N ALA A 63 -5.36 -19.53 6.16
CA ALA A 63 -4.25 -19.84 5.26
C ALA A 63 -4.68 -20.91 4.23
N ARG A 64 -4.43 -20.65 2.96
CA ARG A 64 -4.56 -21.63 1.87
C ARG A 64 -3.18 -22.18 1.56
N LYS A 65 -3.03 -23.50 1.54
CA LYS A 65 -1.77 -24.13 1.10
C LYS A 65 -1.57 -23.88 -0.40
N VAL A 66 -0.43 -23.29 -0.74
CA VAL A 66 0.06 -23.09 -2.10
C VAL A 66 1.44 -23.75 -2.18
N SER A 67 1.71 -24.53 -3.23
CA SER A 67 3.00 -25.19 -3.44
C SER A 67 3.80 -24.42 -4.49
N VAL A 68 5.04 -24.07 -4.16
CA VAL A 68 5.97 -23.34 -5.03
C VAL A 68 7.34 -23.99 -4.94
N SER A 69 8.07 -24.06 -6.05
CA SER A 69 9.47 -24.53 -6.05
C SER A 69 10.42 -23.36 -5.79
N MET A 70 11.45 -23.58 -4.97
CA MET A 70 12.42 -22.56 -4.59
C MET A 70 13.84 -23.14 -4.66
N PRO A 71 14.88 -22.31 -4.91
CA PRO A 71 16.27 -22.74 -4.81
C PRO A 71 16.59 -23.35 -3.44
N GLU A 72 17.32 -24.45 -3.43
CA GLU A 72 17.67 -25.17 -2.20
C GLU A 72 18.41 -24.27 -1.21
N ASP A 73 19.44 -23.57 -1.69
CA ASP A 73 20.24 -22.64 -0.89
C ASP A 73 19.40 -21.55 -0.23
N LEU A 74 18.36 -21.05 -0.93
CA LEU A 74 17.46 -20.04 -0.37
C LEU A 74 16.61 -20.62 0.77
N THR A 75 16.04 -21.81 0.56
CA THR A 75 15.24 -22.46 1.60
C THR A 75 16.06 -22.78 2.85
N ALA A 76 17.32 -23.21 2.66
CA ALA A 76 18.27 -23.46 3.73
C ALA A 76 18.63 -22.16 4.48
N ALA A 77 18.93 -21.08 3.75
CA ALA A 77 19.24 -19.77 4.35
C ALA A 77 18.09 -19.23 5.19
N VAL A 78 16.84 -19.34 4.70
CA VAL A 78 15.67 -18.91 5.46
C VAL A 78 15.49 -19.78 6.71
N GLN A 79 15.60 -21.11 6.61
CA GLN A 79 15.51 -21.99 7.78
C GLN A 79 16.59 -21.71 8.83
N GLN A 80 17.81 -21.41 8.42
CA GLN A 80 18.88 -21.01 9.34
C GLN A 80 18.55 -19.68 10.05
N ARG A 81 17.90 -18.75 9.35
CA ARG A 81 17.54 -17.43 9.89
C ARG A 81 16.39 -17.49 10.90
N VAL A 82 15.34 -18.26 10.62
CA VAL A 82 14.09 -18.24 11.41
C VAL A 82 13.91 -19.44 12.32
N GLY A 83 14.69 -20.51 12.12
CA GLY A 83 14.57 -21.73 12.90
C GLY A 83 13.44 -22.66 12.43
N ARG A 84 13.14 -23.67 13.25
CA ARG A 84 12.15 -24.71 12.91
C ARG A 84 10.74 -24.21 13.20
N GLY A 85 9.85 -24.29 12.20
CA GLY A 85 8.42 -23.97 12.35
C GLY A 85 8.02 -22.61 11.78
N ASP A 86 8.97 -21.67 11.69
CA ASP A 86 8.64 -20.28 11.33
C ASP A 86 8.83 -19.96 9.84
N PHE A 87 9.17 -20.97 9.02
CA PHE A 87 9.38 -20.80 7.58
C PHE A 87 8.15 -20.23 6.88
N SER A 88 6.95 -20.77 7.16
CA SER A 88 5.71 -20.29 6.54
C SER A 88 5.34 -18.88 6.98
N GLN A 89 5.59 -18.54 8.25
CA GLN A 89 5.36 -17.19 8.76
C GLN A 89 6.29 -16.19 8.06
N TYR A 90 7.58 -16.52 7.99
CA TYR A 90 8.57 -15.68 7.31
C TYR A 90 8.19 -15.41 5.86
N VAL A 91 7.84 -16.45 5.11
CA VAL A 91 7.42 -16.29 3.71
C VAL A 91 6.14 -15.45 3.61
N THR A 92 5.17 -15.66 4.50
CA THR A 92 3.93 -14.88 4.51
C THR A 92 4.19 -13.40 4.76
N GLU A 93 5.02 -13.07 5.75
CA GLU A 93 5.37 -11.69 6.06
C GLU A 93 6.21 -11.05 4.94
N ALA A 94 7.15 -11.80 4.35
CA ALA A 94 7.95 -11.32 3.23
C ALA A 94 7.10 -11.01 1.99
N VAL A 95 6.18 -11.91 1.64
CA VAL A 95 5.26 -11.70 0.51
C VAL A 95 4.31 -10.55 0.77
N ALA A 96 3.76 -10.43 1.99
CA ALA A 96 2.89 -9.31 2.36
C ALA A 96 3.61 -7.97 2.25
N ARG A 97 4.85 -7.89 2.76
CA ARG A 97 5.70 -6.70 2.64
C ARG A 97 6.02 -6.36 1.19
N GLN A 98 6.32 -7.37 0.37
CA GLN A 98 6.61 -7.15 -1.05
C GLN A 98 5.40 -6.59 -1.77
N LEU A 99 4.22 -7.18 -1.55
CA LEU A 99 2.97 -6.69 -2.14
C LEU A 99 2.67 -5.24 -1.73
N GLU A 100 2.89 -4.89 -0.46
CA GLU A 100 2.75 -3.51 0.02
C GLU A 100 3.69 -2.55 -0.73
N LEU A 101 4.95 -2.93 -0.92
CA LEU A 101 5.93 -2.12 -1.67
C LEU A 101 5.55 -1.99 -3.15
N ASP A 102 5.06 -3.06 -3.76
CA ASP A 102 4.62 -3.06 -5.16
C ASP A 102 3.44 -2.09 -5.34
N LEU A 103 2.43 -2.17 -4.46
CA LEU A 103 1.28 -1.26 -4.47
C LEU A 103 1.68 0.20 -4.20
N LEU A 104 2.63 0.43 -3.32
CA LEU A 104 3.19 1.78 -3.09
C LEU A 104 3.90 2.31 -4.34
N GLY A 105 4.63 1.46 -5.08
CA GLY A 105 5.27 1.82 -6.34
C GLY A 105 4.26 2.14 -7.45
N GLU A 106 3.18 1.36 -7.54
CA GLU A 106 2.07 1.62 -8.46
C GLU A 106 1.41 2.97 -8.16
N LEU A 107 1.11 3.25 -6.89
CA LEU A 107 0.53 4.52 -6.47
C LEU A 107 1.47 5.70 -6.75
N ALA A 108 2.76 5.56 -6.45
CA ALA A 108 3.75 6.60 -6.75
C ALA A 108 3.80 6.93 -8.24
N THR A 109 3.80 5.89 -9.09
CA THR A 109 3.79 6.05 -10.55
C THR A 109 2.53 6.79 -11.04
N LEU A 110 1.36 6.44 -10.48
CA LEU A 110 0.11 7.13 -10.79
C LEU A 110 0.18 8.62 -10.44
N LEU A 111 0.62 8.93 -9.22
CA LEU A 111 0.73 10.32 -8.75
C LEU A 111 1.71 11.14 -9.57
N GLU A 112 2.86 10.57 -9.94
CA GLU A 112 3.83 11.21 -10.83
C GLU A 112 3.24 11.45 -12.24
N SER A 113 2.43 10.53 -12.75
CA SER A 113 1.77 10.71 -14.06
C SER A 113 0.75 11.86 -14.06
N GLU A 114 0.06 12.06 -12.93
CA GLU A 114 -0.96 13.10 -12.77
C GLU A 114 -0.37 14.48 -12.45
N HIS A 115 0.69 14.54 -11.62
CA HIS A 115 1.22 15.78 -11.05
C HIS A 115 2.63 16.15 -11.54
N GLY A 116 3.30 15.23 -12.26
CA GLY A 116 4.71 15.35 -12.61
C GLY A 116 5.65 14.85 -11.51
N PRO A 117 6.96 14.80 -11.78
CA PRO A 117 7.96 14.33 -10.83
C PRO A 117 8.06 15.29 -9.62
N VAL A 118 8.36 14.73 -8.44
CA VAL A 118 8.59 15.52 -7.23
C VAL A 118 9.90 16.30 -7.36
N SER A 119 9.87 17.61 -7.11
CA SER A 119 11.07 18.45 -7.18
C SER A 119 12.01 18.23 -5.98
N GLU A 120 13.30 18.49 -6.17
CA GLU A 120 14.30 18.38 -5.10
C GLU A 120 14.02 19.37 -3.96
N GLU A 121 13.51 20.57 -4.27
CA GLU A 121 13.14 21.57 -3.26
C GLU A 121 12.03 21.05 -2.35
N ALA A 122 10.97 20.44 -2.92
CA ALA A 122 9.87 19.87 -2.16
C ALA A 122 10.32 18.69 -1.28
N LEU A 123 11.22 17.84 -1.80
CA LEU A 123 11.80 16.74 -1.03
C LEU A 123 12.66 17.25 0.15
N ASN A 124 13.43 18.30 -0.07
CA ASN A 124 14.26 18.92 0.97
C ASN A 124 13.40 19.58 2.05
N GLU A 125 12.35 20.31 1.66
CA GLU A 125 11.37 20.88 2.59
C GLU A 125 10.72 19.78 3.44
N ALA A 126 10.22 18.72 2.81
CA ALA A 126 9.59 17.59 3.50
C ALA A 126 10.55 16.95 4.52
N ARG A 127 11.81 16.68 4.12
CA ARG A 127 12.83 16.08 4.99
C ARG A 127 13.15 16.96 6.20
N ASN A 128 13.23 18.27 6.01
CA ASN A 128 13.47 19.23 7.09
C ASN A 128 12.26 19.36 8.04
N SER A 129 11.05 19.10 7.55
CA SER A 129 9.82 19.14 8.35
C SER A 129 9.55 17.83 9.11
N TRP A 130 10.24 16.73 8.76
CA TRP A 130 9.96 15.42 9.34
C TRP A 130 10.40 15.35 10.82
N PRO A 131 9.53 14.88 11.74
CA PRO A 131 9.78 14.95 13.19
C PRO A 131 11.04 14.19 13.67
N ASP A 132 11.47 13.15 12.96
CA ASP A 132 12.67 12.35 13.28
C ASP A 132 13.99 12.96 12.79
N ALA A 133 13.97 14.14 12.15
CA ALA A 133 15.19 14.81 11.68
C ALA A 133 15.98 15.54 12.80
N ARG A 134 15.75 15.22 14.07
CA ARG A 134 16.39 15.89 15.22
C ARG A 134 17.34 14.98 15.99
#